data_AF-A0A812Z883-F1
#
_entry.id   AF-A0A812Z883-F1
#
_cell.length_a   1.000
_cell.length_b   1.000
_cell.length_c   1.000
_cell.angle_alpha   90.00
_cell.angle_beta   90.00
_cell.angle_gamma   90.00
#
_symmetry.space_group_name_H-M   'P 1'
#
loop_
_entity.id
_entity.type
_entity.pdbx_description
1 polymer ?
#
loop_
_entity_poly.entity_id
_entity_poly.type
_entity_poly.pdbx_seq_one_letter_code
_entity_poly.pdbx_strand_id
1 'polypeptide(L)'
;MAEVGVGFKRPELNSEPLAGSVKPYDKHVFLVWGLASDWPEDPFDEQHEGTLPVRLSKAIKAEKQIKSKVRVSLVEATSTSEEGSVLVFPDYIRCDVGRDGARIPELVRCLTGGVDHNKPGSSVQDIEDGFAFVCAHTKRDERCGHCGPRLVESATRLVKAGAAPAMQVRKCSHVGGHKYAGNLIIYSGKASKDDGHWYGYATPDNLQSILTGRAVRSRLWRGRLGISESAAVAERKRQVFLNFLPVGLGVAVLIGIGSYAWLHKRKS
;
A
#
# COMPACT_ATOMS: atom_id res chain seq x y z
N MET A 1 -16.67 23.64 -10.21
CA MET A 1 -17.24 22.40 -10.77
C MET A 1 -16.37 21.18 -10.42
N ALA A 2 -15.11 21.09 -10.87
CA ALA A 2 -14.25 19.91 -10.64
C ALA A 2 -14.05 19.52 -9.16
N GLU A 3 -13.88 20.50 -8.25
CA GLU A 3 -13.71 20.22 -6.81
C GLU A 3 -14.89 19.49 -6.17
N VAL A 4 -16.10 19.73 -6.65
CA VAL A 4 -17.35 19.18 -6.10
C VAL A 4 -17.71 17.84 -6.75
N GLY A 5 -17.25 17.59 -7.99
CA GLY A 5 -17.50 16.32 -8.70
C GLY A 5 -16.38 15.29 -8.52
N VAL A 6 -15.13 15.70 -8.70
CA VAL A 6 -13.96 14.79 -8.73
C VAL A 6 -12.85 15.17 -7.75
N GLY A 7 -12.91 16.34 -7.10
CA GLY A 7 -11.88 16.84 -6.18
C GLY A 7 -12.13 16.58 -4.70
N PHE A 8 -11.60 17.45 -3.83
CA PHE A 8 -11.61 17.21 -2.38
C PHE A 8 -12.83 17.80 -1.67
N LYS A 9 -13.80 18.34 -2.40
CA LYS A 9 -15.04 18.93 -1.86
C LYS A 9 -16.29 18.12 -2.24
N ARG A 10 -16.11 16.87 -2.65
CA ARG A 10 -17.22 15.96 -2.96
C ARG A 10 -18.05 15.68 -1.70
N PRO A 11 -19.39 15.75 -1.77
CA PRO A 11 -20.26 15.64 -0.59
C PRO A 11 -20.19 14.27 0.10
N GLU A 12 -19.87 13.21 -0.63
CA GLU A 12 -19.75 11.84 -0.10
C GLU A 12 -18.41 11.56 0.59
N LEU A 13 -17.48 12.51 0.65
CA LEU A 13 -16.23 12.32 1.39
C LEU A 13 -16.54 12.02 2.86
N ASN A 14 -16.07 10.87 3.33
CA ASN A 14 -16.30 10.36 4.68
C ASN A 14 -17.73 9.91 5.01
N SER A 15 -18.58 9.67 4.00
CA SER A 15 -19.96 9.18 4.25
C SER A 15 -20.04 7.71 4.64
N GLU A 16 -19.01 6.91 4.31
CA GLU A 16 -19.02 5.45 4.44
C GLU A 16 -17.96 4.96 5.46
N PRO A 17 -18.24 3.88 6.22
CA PRO A 17 -17.20 3.17 6.96
C PRO A 17 -16.21 2.52 5.98
N LEU A 18 -14.92 2.74 6.25
CA LEU A 18 -13.84 2.32 5.35
C LEU A 18 -13.16 1.01 5.75
N ALA A 19 -13.11 0.71 7.05
CA ALA A 19 -12.44 -0.49 7.56
C ALA A 19 -13.08 -1.76 6.98
N GLY A 20 -12.25 -2.66 6.47
CA GLY A 20 -12.69 -3.89 5.80
C GLY A 20 -12.85 -3.78 4.29
N SER A 21 -12.73 -2.58 3.71
CA SER A 21 -12.90 -2.38 2.26
C SER A 21 -11.68 -2.79 1.40
N VAL A 22 -10.67 -3.43 1.99
CA VAL A 22 -9.47 -3.92 1.29
C VAL A 22 -9.56 -5.43 1.16
N LYS A 23 -9.47 -5.93 -0.07
CA LYS A 23 -9.39 -7.38 -0.31
C LYS A 23 -8.10 -7.93 0.31
N PRO A 24 -8.13 -9.02 1.10
CA PRO A 24 -6.92 -9.55 1.74
C PRO A 24 -5.90 -10.07 0.74
N TYR A 25 -4.63 -9.76 0.98
CA TYR A 25 -3.47 -10.27 0.25
C TYR A 25 -2.24 -10.26 1.16
N ASP A 26 -1.24 -11.06 0.82
CA ASP A 26 -0.08 -11.34 1.68
C ASP A 26 1.17 -10.60 1.20
N LYS A 27 1.32 -10.41 -0.12
CA LYS A 27 2.45 -9.68 -0.72
C LYS A 27 1.98 -8.65 -1.74
N HIS A 28 2.54 -7.45 -1.70
CA HIS A 28 2.34 -6.42 -2.73
C HIS A 28 3.58 -6.32 -3.61
N VAL A 29 3.40 -6.52 -4.91
CA VAL A 29 4.42 -6.35 -5.94
C VAL A 29 4.10 -5.07 -6.71
N PHE A 30 5.02 -4.12 -6.67
CA PHE A 30 4.91 -2.85 -7.38
C PHE A 30 5.95 -2.79 -8.50
N LEU A 31 5.49 -2.85 -9.75
CA LEU A 31 6.34 -2.71 -10.93
C LEU A 31 6.49 -1.23 -11.30
N VAL A 32 7.72 -0.74 -11.38
CA VAL A 32 8.05 0.58 -11.92
C VAL A 32 7.96 0.52 -13.46
N TRP A 33 6.96 1.19 -14.04
CA TRP A 33 6.70 1.14 -15.47
C TRP A 33 5.90 2.35 -15.96
N GLY A 34 6.37 3.01 -17.02
CA GLY A 34 5.66 4.10 -17.70
C GLY A 34 5.25 5.30 -16.82
N LEU A 35 4.56 6.26 -17.43
CA LEU A 35 3.96 7.41 -16.74
C LEU A 35 2.52 7.09 -16.33
N ALA A 36 2.09 7.60 -15.16
CA ALA A 36 0.73 7.33 -14.66
C ALA A 36 -0.38 7.91 -15.56
N SER A 37 -0.07 8.94 -16.35
CA SER A 37 -0.96 9.52 -17.37
C SER A 37 -1.18 8.59 -18.57
N ASP A 38 -0.21 7.72 -18.85
CA ASP A 38 -0.13 7.00 -20.11
C ASP A 38 -0.65 5.56 -19.96
N TRP A 39 -0.69 5.04 -18.73
CA TRP A 39 -1.24 3.72 -18.43
C TRP A 39 -2.64 3.53 -19.03
N PRO A 40 -2.92 2.37 -19.66
CA PRO A 40 -4.25 2.01 -20.09
C PRO A 40 -5.18 1.77 -18.90
N GLU A 41 -6.49 1.76 -19.13
CA GLU A 41 -7.49 1.59 -18.07
C GLU A 41 -7.24 0.35 -17.20
N ASP A 42 -6.92 -0.79 -17.84
CA ASP A 42 -6.41 -1.99 -17.18
C ASP A 42 -5.07 -2.41 -17.79
N PRO A 43 -3.92 -2.07 -17.18
CA PRO A 43 -2.59 -2.40 -17.70
C PRO A 43 -2.25 -3.88 -17.61
N PHE A 44 -3.09 -4.70 -16.99
CA PHE A 44 -2.89 -6.15 -16.88
C PHE A 44 -3.82 -6.96 -17.78
N ASP A 45 -4.63 -6.29 -18.60
CA ASP A 45 -5.54 -6.92 -19.55
C ASP A 45 -4.79 -7.65 -20.69
N GLU A 46 -5.39 -8.71 -21.21
CA GLU A 46 -4.80 -9.54 -22.27
C GLU A 46 -4.61 -8.77 -23.59
N GLN A 47 -5.39 -7.71 -23.85
CA GLN A 47 -5.22 -6.84 -25.00
C GLN A 47 -3.85 -6.12 -25.02
N HIS A 48 -3.15 -6.07 -23.88
CA HIS A 48 -1.81 -5.51 -23.74
C HIS A 48 -0.74 -6.60 -23.66
N GLU A 49 -0.97 -7.75 -24.29
CA GLU A 49 0.00 -8.83 -24.38
C GLU A 49 1.37 -8.35 -24.90
N GLY A 50 2.44 -8.93 -24.34
CA GLY A 50 3.81 -8.54 -24.62
C GLY A 50 4.32 -7.37 -23.77
N THR A 51 3.46 -6.55 -23.17
CA THR A 51 3.91 -5.50 -22.25
C THR A 51 4.52 -6.08 -20.97
N LEU A 52 5.42 -5.33 -20.33
CA LEU A 52 6.06 -5.77 -19.09
C LEU A 52 5.06 -6.06 -17.94
N PRO A 53 4.03 -5.21 -17.69
CA PRO A 53 3.00 -5.51 -16.70
C PRO A 53 2.27 -6.85 -16.91
N VAL A 54 1.86 -7.14 -18.16
CA VAL A 54 1.15 -8.38 -18.49
C VAL A 54 2.06 -9.59 -18.33
N ARG A 55 3.30 -9.52 -18.83
CA ARG A 55 4.27 -10.62 -18.70
C ARG A 55 4.57 -10.93 -17.24
N LEU A 56 4.79 -9.91 -16.41
CA LEU A 56 5.00 -10.07 -14.97
C LEU A 56 3.78 -10.70 -14.28
N SER A 57 2.59 -10.17 -14.54
CA SER A 57 1.34 -10.68 -13.96
C SER A 57 1.06 -12.13 -14.35
N LYS A 58 1.25 -12.50 -15.62
CA LYS A 58 1.12 -13.89 -16.11
C LYS A 58 2.14 -14.81 -15.44
N ALA A 59 3.40 -14.40 -15.32
CA ALA A 59 4.45 -15.21 -14.70
C ALA A 59 4.18 -15.49 -13.21
N ILE A 60 3.77 -14.47 -12.45
CA ILE A 60 3.40 -14.64 -11.03
C ILE A 60 2.18 -15.57 -10.88
N LYS A 61 1.16 -15.42 -11.73
CA LYS A 61 -0.05 -16.27 -11.69
C LYS A 61 0.23 -17.72 -12.09
N ALA A 62 1.19 -17.95 -12.98
CA ALA A 62 1.55 -19.28 -13.46
C ALA A 62 2.34 -20.10 -12.43
N GLU A 63 3.04 -19.45 -11.49
CA GLU A 63 3.86 -20.14 -10.49
C GLU A 63 3.02 -20.66 -9.31
N LYS A 64 2.86 -21.99 -9.25
CA LYS A 64 2.06 -22.69 -8.22
C LYS A 64 2.79 -22.84 -6.88
N GLN A 65 4.09 -22.61 -6.85
CA GLN A 65 4.89 -22.66 -5.63
C GLN A 65 4.72 -21.40 -4.78
N ILE A 66 4.26 -20.28 -5.34
CA ILE A 66 3.94 -19.07 -4.57
C ILE A 66 2.73 -19.37 -3.67
N LYS A 67 2.96 -19.47 -2.36
CA LYS A 67 1.91 -19.76 -1.37
C LYS A 67 1.14 -18.52 -0.91
N SER A 68 1.74 -17.33 -1.10
CA SER A 68 1.17 -16.04 -0.75
C SER A 68 0.19 -15.55 -1.81
N LYS A 69 -0.89 -14.89 -1.38
CA LYS A 69 -1.75 -14.09 -2.26
C LYS A 69 -1.00 -12.83 -2.68
N VAL A 70 -0.57 -12.77 -3.94
CA VAL A 70 0.19 -11.65 -4.48
C VAL A 70 -0.75 -10.64 -5.15
N ARG A 71 -0.62 -9.37 -4.78
CA ARG A 71 -1.22 -8.24 -5.50
C ARG A 71 -0.17 -7.55 -6.34
N VAL A 72 -0.41 -7.41 -7.63
CA VAL A 72 0.46 -6.65 -8.55
C VAL A 72 -0.13 -5.25 -8.76
N SER A 73 0.72 -4.22 -8.75
CA SER A 73 0.37 -2.84 -9.06
C SER A 73 1.52 -2.16 -9.78
N LEU A 74 1.26 -1.02 -10.42
CA LEU A 74 2.29 -0.23 -11.07
C LEU A 74 2.69 0.95 -10.20
N VAL A 75 3.90 1.43 -10.42
CA VAL A 75 4.43 2.68 -9.89
C VAL A 75 4.97 3.48 -11.05
N GLU A 76 4.69 4.78 -11.06
CA GLU A 76 5.17 5.69 -12.11
C GLU A 76 6.70 5.68 -12.17
N ALA A 77 7.25 5.42 -13.35
CA ALA A 77 8.67 5.60 -13.62
C ALA A 77 9.01 7.10 -13.61
N THR A 78 10.08 7.46 -12.90
CA THR A 78 10.64 8.82 -12.88
C THR A 78 11.95 8.84 -13.65
N SER A 79 12.47 10.02 -13.98
CA SER A 79 13.82 10.17 -14.56
C SER A 79 14.93 9.54 -13.71
N THR A 80 14.68 9.36 -12.41
CA THR A 80 15.57 8.75 -11.43
C THR A 80 15.20 7.31 -11.07
N SER A 81 14.12 6.76 -11.63
CA SER A 81 13.71 5.37 -11.39
C SER A 81 14.13 4.48 -12.54
N GLU A 82 14.67 3.31 -12.21
CA GLU A 82 14.98 2.29 -13.20
C GLU A 82 13.69 1.56 -13.58
N GLU A 83 13.16 1.86 -14.76
CA GLU A 83 12.03 1.11 -15.33
C GLU A 83 12.37 -0.37 -15.43
N GLY A 84 11.44 -1.23 -14.97
CA GLY A 84 11.71 -2.66 -14.76
C GLY A 84 12.14 -2.99 -13.32
N SER A 85 12.35 -2.00 -12.45
CA SER A 85 12.44 -2.25 -11.00
C SER A 85 11.11 -2.73 -10.44
N VAL A 86 11.16 -3.70 -9.53
CA VAL A 86 10.01 -4.25 -8.83
C VAL A 86 10.25 -4.14 -7.33
N LEU A 87 9.32 -3.51 -6.61
CA LEU A 87 9.33 -3.43 -5.15
C LEU A 87 8.40 -4.50 -4.58
N VAL A 88 8.84 -5.24 -3.57
CA VAL A 88 8.06 -6.30 -2.92
C VAL A 88 7.89 -5.99 -1.43
N PHE A 89 6.64 -5.95 -0.99
CA PHE A 89 6.27 -5.77 0.42
C PHE A 89 5.48 -6.99 0.93
N PRO A 90 5.64 -7.40 2.19
CA PRO A 90 6.36 -6.72 3.27
C PRO A 90 7.83 -7.10 3.34
N ASP A 91 8.38 -7.73 2.30
CA ASP A 91 9.76 -8.22 2.31
C ASP A 91 10.79 -7.08 2.24
N TYR A 92 10.36 -5.87 1.83
CA TYR A 92 11.22 -4.69 1.69
C TYR A 92 12.40 -4.94 0.78
N ILE A 93 12.13 -5.48 -0.40
CA ILE A 93 13.15 -5.76 -1.41
C ILE A 93 12.82 -5.08 -2.74
N ARG A 94 13.86 -4.71 -3.46
CA ARG A 94 13.83 -4.27 -4.85
C ARG A 94 14.48 -5.34 -5.71
N CYS A 95 13.78 -5.81 -6.74
CA CYS A 95 14.33 -6.69 -7.77
C CYS A 95 14.28 -5.98 -9.12
N ASP A 96 15.41 -5.89 -9.82
CA ASP A 96 15.42 -5.36 -11.19
C ASP A 96 15.12 -6.49 -12.19
N VAL A 97 13.93 -6.46 -12.80
CA VAL A 97 13.54 -7.45 -13.82
C VAL A 97 13.98 -7.07 -15.25
N GLY A 98 14.56 -5.88 -15.44
CA GLY A 98 14.89 -5.30 -16.74
C GLY A 98 13.66 -4.78 -17.49
N ARG A 99 13.84 -3.76 -18.36
CA ARG A 99 12.76 -3.20 -19.19
C ARG A 99 12.13 -4.22 -20.13
N ASP A 100 12.93 -5.16 -20.59
CA ASP A 100 12.52 -6.28 -21.44
C ASP A 100 11.96 -7.46 -20.63
N GLY A 101 12.00 -7.43 -19.31
CA GLY A 101 11.51 -8.49 -18.43
C GLY A 101 12.39 -9.73 -18.36
N ALA A 102 13.65 -9.67 -18.81
CA ALA A 102 14.55 -10.82 -18.86
C ALA A 102 14.74 -11.51 -17.49
N ARG A 103 14.62 -10.76 -16.38
CA ARG A 103 14.83 -11.26 -15.01
C ARG A 103 13.52 -11.52 -14.23
N ILE A 104 12.36 -11.54 -14.90
CA ILE A 104 11.09 -11.97 -14.26
C ILE A 104 11.21 -13.34 -13.55
N PRO A 105 11.87 -14.37 -14.12
CA PRO A 105 12.04 -15.64 -13.42
C PRO A 105 12.78 -15.53 -12.07
N GLU A 106 13.69 -14.56 -11.92
CA GLU A 106 14.42 -14.35 -10.66
C GLU A 106 13.50 -13.81 -9.58
N LEU A 107 12.65 -12.83 -9.93
CA LEU A 107 11.62 -12.31 -9.04
C LEU A 107 10.62 -13.41 -8.64
N VAL A 108 10.21 -14.28 -9.57
CA VAL A 108 9.30 -15.39 -9.26
C VAL A 108 9.93 -16.33 -8.22
N ARG A 109 11.21 -16.70 -8.38
CA ARG A 109 11.95 -17.49 -7.37
C ARG A 109 12.06 -16.76 -6.03
N CYS A 110 12.18 -15.43 -6.05
CA CYS A 110 12.18 -14.64 -4.84
C CYS A 110 10.84 -14.74 -4.09
N LEU A 111 9.72 -14.70 -4.83
CA LEU A 111 8.38 -14.81 -4.25
C LEU A 111 8.04 -16.22 -3.72
N THR A 112 8.76 -17.26 -4.16
CA THR A 112 8.63 -18.63 -3.62
C THR A 112 9.48 -18.87 -2.37
N GLY A 113 10.27 -17.87 -1.92
CA GLY A 113 11.16 -17.96 -0.76
C GLY A 113 12.52 -18.61 -1.08
N GLY A 114 12.86 -18.76 -2.36
CA GLY A 114 14.04 -19.50 -2.81
C GLY A 114 15.29 -18.66 -3.09
N VAL A 115 15.34 -17.38 -2.66
CA VAL A 115 16.47 -16.50 -2.98
C VAL A 115 17.07 -15.91 -1.71
N ASP A 116 18.35 -16.21 -1.47
CA ASP A 116 19.18 -15.46 -0.55
C ASP A 116 19.55 -14.11 -1.17
N HIS A 117 18.99 -13.02 -0.63
CA HIS A 117 19.20 -11.66 -1.13
C HIS A 117 20.63 -11.14 -0.90
N ASN A 118 21.42 -11.82 -0.07
CA ASN A 118 22.80 -11.40 0.26
C ASN A 118 23.86 -11.97 -0.69
N LYS A 119 23.47 -12.68 -1.76
CA LYS A 119 24.45 -13.21 -2.71
C LYS A 119 25.08 -12.09 -3.55
N PRO A 120 26.42 -12.04 -3.71
CA PRO A 120 27.08 -11.11 -4.61
C PRO A 120 26.55 -11.25 -6.05
N GLY A 121 26.17 -10.13 -6.67
CA GLY A 121 25.58 -10.09 -8.02
C GLY A 121 24.06 -10.37 -8.08
N SER A 122 23.38 -10.44 -6.92
CA SER A 122 21.92 -10.53 -6.85
C SER A 122 21.25 -9.30 -7.52
N SER A 123 20.23 -9.55 -8.35
CA SER A 123 19.33 -8.51 -8.85
C SER A 123 18.37 -7.98 -7.78
N VAL A 124 18.42 -8.58 -6.59
CA VAL A 124 17.57 -8.26 -5.43
C VAL A 124 18.39 -7.51 -4.37
N GLN A 125 17.86 -6.37 -3.92
CA GLN A 125 18.46 -5.49 -2.91
C GLN A 125 17.43 -5.20 -1.81
N ASP A 126 17.91 -5.07 -0.56
CA ASP A 126 17.09 -4.60 0.55
C ASP A 126 16.70 -3.11 0.38
N ILE A 127 15.53 -2.75 0.91
CA ILE A 127 15.03 -1.39 0.96
C ILE A 127 14.78 -1.00 2.41
N GLU A 128 15.40 0.11 2.84
CA GLU A 128 15.21 0.64 4.20
C GLU A 128 14.12 1.72 4.26
N ASP A 129 13.88 2.41 3.14
CA ASP A 129 12.93 3.53 3.05
C ASP A 129 11.46 3.10 3.27
N GLY A 130 10.67 4.03 3.81
CA GLY A 130 9.22 3.94 3.78
C GLY A 130 8.66 4.39 2.41
N PHE A 131 7.43 3.97 2.08
CA PHE A 131 6.75 4.35 0.85
C PHE A 131 5.31 4.82 1.11
N ALA A 132 4.95 5.92 0.47
CA ALA A 132 3.58 6.39 0.33
C ALA A 132 3.16 6.24 -1.15
N PHE A 133 2.34 5.22 -1.44
CA PHE A 133 1.82 4.96 -2.79
C PHE A 133 0.43 5.59 -2.96
N VAL A 134 0.35 6.66 -3.74
CA VAL A 134 -0.87 7.41 -4.04
C VAL A 134 -1.44 6.96 -5.36
N CYS A 135 -2.70 6.53 -5.38
CA CYS A 135 -3.37 6.18 -6.63
C CYS A 135 -3.53 7.43 -7.52
N ALA A 136 -2.93 7.41 -8.70
CA ALA A 136 -3.02 8.49 -9.70
C ALA A 136 -3.41 7.97 -11.08
N HIS A 137 -4.12 6.84 -11.12
CA HIS A 137 -4.47 6.16 -12.36
C HIS A 137 -5.61 6.87 -13.10
N THR A 138 -5.25 7.75 -14.04
CA THR A 138 -6.19 8.68 -14.69
C THR A 138 -7.23 7.98 -15.56
N LYS A 139 -6.81 7.04 -16.42
CA LYS A 139 -7.73 6.37 -17.35
C LYS A 139 -8.71 5.43 -16.64
N ARG A 140 -8.32 4.84 -15.50
CA ARG A 140 -9.17 3.94 -14.70
C ARG A 140 -10.17 4.67 -13.82
N ASP A 141 -9.78 5.84 -13.30
CA ASP A 141 -10.57 6.56 -12.31
C ASP A 141 -10.27 8.06 -12.37
N GLU A 142 -11.24 8.83 -12.85
CA GLU A 142 -11.15 10.27 -13.00
C GLU A 142 -10.82 10.98 -11.67
N ARG A 143 -11.36 10.50 -10.54
CA ARG A 143 -11.05 11.07 -9.21
C ARG A 143 -9.61 10.79 -8.82
N CYS A 144 -9.07 9.61 -9.14
CA CYS A 144 -7.66 9.33 -8.92
C CYS A 144 -6.77 10.16 -9.84
N GLY A 145 -7.15 10.35 -11.11
CA GLY A 145 -6.45 11.24 -12.04
C GLY A 145 -6.43 12.69 -11.54
N HIS A 146 -7.52 13.17 -10.95
CA HIS A 146 -7.62 14.54 -10.43
C HIS A 146 -6.97 14.73 -9.05
N CYS A 147 -7.28 13.87 -8.07
CA CYS A 147 -6.78 13.99 -6.69
C CYS A 147 -5.35 13.47 -6.53
N GLY A 148 -4.98 12.39 -7.22
CA GLY A 148 -3.73 11.67 -7.02
C GLY A 148 -2.49 12.55 -7.18
N PRO A 149 -2.30 13.25 -8.32
CA PRO A 149 -1.15 14.13 -8.52
C PRO A 149 -1.02 15.22 -7.45
N ARG A 150 -2.14 15.81 -7.01
CA ARG A 150 -2.19 16.86 -5.97
C ARG A 150 -1.83 16.33 -4.59
N LEU A 151 -2.26 15.11 -4.27
CA LEU A 151 -1.86 14.42 -3.04
C LEU A 151 -0.38 14.08 -3.06
N VAL A 152 0.17 13.59 -4.18
CA VAL A 152 1.62 13.35 -4.31
C VAL A 152 2.40 14.63 -4.07
N GLU A 153 2.02 15.71 -4.74
CA GLU A 153 2.69 17.00 -4.57
C GLU A 153 2.67 17.47 -3.10
N SER A 154 1.50 17.41 -2.46
CA SER A 154 1.32 17.81 -1.06
C SER A 154 2.10 16.90 -0.09
N ALA A 155 2.08 15.58 -0.30
CA ALA A 155 2.84 14.63 0.50
C ALA A 155 4.35 14.85 0.33
N THR A 156 4.83 15.06 -0.88
CA THR A 156 6.25 15.34 -1.14
C THR A 156 6.72 16.61 -0.42
N ARG A 157 5.90 17.68 -0.40
CA ARG A 157 6.23 18.88 0.37
C ARG A 157 6.29 18.61 1.87
N LEU A 158 5.33 17.85 2.41
CA LEU A 158 5.30 17.48 3.83
C LEU A 158 6.53 16.64 4.22
N VAL A 159 6.91 15.65 3.41
CA VAL A 159 8.10 14.84 3.63
C VAL A 159 9.38 15.69 3.62
N LYS A 160 9.51 16.59 2.64
CA LYS A 160 10.65 17.53 2.58
C LYS A 160 10.70 18.48 3.78
N ALA A 161 9.55 18.82 4.35
CA ALA A 161 9.44 19.61 5.57
C ALA A 161 9.68 18.80 6.86
N GLY A 162 10.00 17.50 6.75
CA GLY A 162 10.35 16.63 7.87
C GLY A 162 9.23 15.72 8.38
N ALA A 163 8.05 15.70 7.74
CA ALA A 163 6.99 14.76 8.11
C ALA A 163 7.30 13.36 7.54
N ALA A 164 7.52 12.35 8.40
CA ALA A 164 7.96 11.01 8.00
C ALA A 164 9.29 11.04 7.20
N PRO A 165 10.42 11.33 7.87
CA PRO A 165 11.74 11.29 7.25
C PRO A 165 12.00 9.93 6.58
N ALA A 166 12.74 9.93 5.46
CA ALA A 166 13.04 8.74 4.65
C ALA A 166 11.82 8.05 3.97
N MET A 167 10.66 8.71 3.89
CA MET A 167 9.52 8.20 3.14
C MET A 167 9.54 8.66 1.67
N GLN A 168 9.50 7.72 0.73
CA GLN A 168 9.33 8.00 -0.69
C GLN A 168 7.85 8.12 -1.06
N VAL A 169 7.46 9.23 -1.70
CA VAL A 169 6.10 9.44 -2.19
C VAL A 169 6.04 9.10 -3.68
N ARG A 170 5.14 8.19 -4.07
CA ARG A 170 5.07 7.67 -5.43
C ARG A 170 3.63 7.59 -5.94
N LYS A 171 3.42 7.91 -7.21
CA LYS A 171 2.17 7.58 -7.91
C LYS A 171 2.11 6.08 -8.18
N CYS A 172 0.97 5.45 -7.94
CA CYS A 172 0.72 4.05 -8.27
C CYS A 172 -0.56 3.87 -9.09
N SER A 173 -0.70 2.69 -9.69
CA SER A 173 -1.92 2.30 -10.39
C SER A 173 -3.08 2.08 -9.42
N HIS A 174 -4.24 1.71 -9.94
CA HIS A 174 -5.49 1.72 -9.18
C HIS A 174 -5.47 0.85 -7.91
N VAL A 175 -5.52 1.51 -6.74
CA VAL A 175 -5.49 0.87 -5.40
C VAL A 175 -6.70 1.26 -4.54
N GLY A 176 -7.90 1.00 -5.03
CA GLY A 176 -9.14 1.16 -4.25
C GLY A 176 -10.28 1.67 -5.09
N GLY A 177 -11.52 1.53 -4.61
CA GLY A 177 -12.68 1.98 -5.39
C GLY A 177 -12.75 3.50 -5.56
N HIS A 178 -13.38 3.93 -6.66
CA HIS A 178 -13.71 5.32 -6.98
C HIS A 178 -14.45 6.04 -5.85
N LYS A 179 -15.34 5.32 -5.15
CA LYS A 179 -16.04 5.86 -3.98
C LYS A 179 -15.11 6.28 -2.84
N TYR A 180 -13.87 5.78 -2.76
CA TYR A 180 -12.90 6.06 -1.70
C TYR A 180 -11.76 7.00 -2.12
N ALA A 181 -11.87 7.60 -3.30
CA ALA A 181 -10.80 8.35 -3.93
C ALA A 181 -10.12 9.37 -3.00
N GLY A 182 -8.82 9.58 -3.23
CA GLY A 182 -7.87 9.83 -2.14
C GLY A 182 -7.31 8.52 -1.57
N ASN A 183 -7.11 7.52 -2.45
CA ASN A 183 -6.58 6.21 -2.11
C ASN A 183 -5.05 6.29 -1.96
N LEU A 184 -4.55 5.88 -0.81
CA LEU A 184 -3.13 5.87 -0.46
C LEU A 184 -2.78 4.59 0.31
N ILE A 185 -1.59 4.04 0.09
CA ILE A 185 -1.02 2.96 0.90
C ILE A 185 0.27 3.46 1.54
N ILE A 186 0.43 3.23 2.85
CA ILE A 186 1.68 3.52 3.58
C ILE A 186 2.38 2.21 3.92
N TYR A 187 3.63 2.11 3.49
CA TYR A 187 4.65 1.19 3.96
C TYR A 187 5.65 1.99 4.81
N SER A 188 5.75 1.71 6.10
CA SER A 188 6.39 2.61 7.07
C SER A 188 7.90 2.40 7.23
N GLY A 189 8.46 1.37 6.60
CA GLY A 189 9.85 0.93 6.69
C GLY A 189 9.96 -0.52 7.21
N LYS A 190 11.10 -1.18 6.90
CA LYS A 190 11.38 -2.59 7.21
C LYS A 190 11.25 -2.96 8.69
N ALA A 191 11.47 -2.00 9.59
CA ALA A 191 11.34 -2.19 11.03
C ALA A 191 9.88 -2.17 11.53
N SER A 192 8.89 -1.82 10.69
CA SER A 192 7.49 -1.73 11.10
C SER A 192 6.87 -3.12 11.27
N LYS A 193 6.20 -3.35 12.41
CA LYS A 193 5.52 -4.63 12.71
C LYS A 193 4.16 -4.76 12.04
N ASP A 194 3.46 -3.63 11.88
CA ASP A 194 2.17 -3.54 11.22
C ASP A 194 2.34 -2.58 10.04
N ASP A 195 2.02 -3.04 8.83
CA ASP A 195 2.36 -2.27 7.65
C ASP A 195 1.46 -2.50 6.43
N GLY A 196 1.69 -1.71 5.38
CA GLY A 196 0.84 -1.68 4.20
C GLY A 196 -0.54 -1.16 4.57
N HIS A 197 -0.61 -0.05 5.31
CA HIS A 197 -1.87 0.56 5.74
C HIS A 197 -2.55 1.26 4.57
N TRP A 198 -3.79 0.88 4.29
CA TRP A 198 -4.62 1.49 3.25
C TRP A 198 -5.48 2.61 3.82
N TYR A 199 -5.53 3.71 3.09
CA TYR A 199 -6.33 4.88 3.39
C TYR A 199 -7.23 5.23 2.21
N GLY A 200 -8.41 5.76 2.51
CA GLY A 200 -9.31 6.41 1.56
C GLY A 200 -9.68 7.80 2.07
N TYR A 201 -10.32 8.60 1.22
CA TYR A 201 -10.69 9.98 1.55
C TYR A 201 -9.51 10.86 2.00
N ALA A 202 -8.30 10.55 1.54
CA ALA A 202 -7.16 11.41 1.76
C ALA A 202 -7.38 12.76 1.05
N THR A 203 -7.06 13.83 1.77
CA THR A 203 -7.10 15.22 1.29
C THR A 203 -5.80 15.90 1.71
N PRO A 204 -5.40 17.04 1.11
CA PRO A 204 -4.25 17.79 1.58
C PRO A 204 -4.27 18.08 3.09
N ASP A 205 -5.44 18.36 3.66
CA ASP A 205 -5.61 18.74 5.06
C ASP A 205 -5.31 17.59 6.05
N ASN A 206 -5.63 16.35 5.67
CA ASN A 206 -5.43 15.19 6.55
C ASN A 206 -4.14 14.40 6.24
N LEU A 207 -3.43 14.75 5.17
CA LEU A 207 -2.31 13.98 4.63
C LEU A 207 -1.15 13.84 5.63
N GLN A 208 -0.83 14.91 6.36
CA GLN A 208 0.23 14.87 7.38
C GLN A 208 -0.08 13.83 8.46
N SER A 209 -1.34 13.71 8.89
CA SER A 209 -1.73 12.71 9.89
C SER A 209 -1.57 11.28 9.37
N ILE A 210 -1.77 11.08 8.07
CA ILE A 210 -1.59 9.78 7.43
C ILE A 210 -0.11 9.42 7.34
N LEU A 211 0.71 10.34 6.84
CA LEU A 211 2.16 10.12 6.68
C LEU A 211 2.84 9.85 8.02
N THR A 212 2.45 10.54 9.09
CA THR A 212 3.05 10.34 10.43
C THR A 212 2.40 9.18 11.21
N GLY A 213 1.58 8.32 10.59
CA GLY A 213 0.92 7.19 11.23
C GLY A 213 -0.19 7.54 12.24
N ARG A 214 -0.49 8.82 12.47
CA ARG A 214 -1.54 9.26 13.40
C ARG A 214 -2.94 8.90 12.90
N ALA A 215 -3.11 8.74 11.59
CA ALA A 215 -4.39 8.39 10.97
C ALA A 215 -4.74 6.90 11.05
N VAL A 216 -3.88 6.01 11.57
CA VAL A 216 -4.17 4.57 11.72
C VAL A 216 -5.47 4.34 12.51
N ARG A 217 -5.77 5.23 13.46
CA ARG A 217 -7.00 5.19 14.29
C ARG A 217 -8.12 6.11 13.78
N SER A 218 -8.01 6.61 12.57
CA SER A 218 -9.02 7.50 11.97
C SER A 218 -10.05 6.72 11.14
N ARG A 219 -11.12 7.41 10.72
CA ARG A 219 -12.09 6.88 9.75
C ARG A 219 -11.53 6.72 8.33
N LEU A 220 -10.33 7.25 8.07
CA LEU A 220 -9.65 7.16 6.77
C LEU A 220 -9.07 5.77 6.54
N TRP A 221 -8.76 5.04 7.63
CA TRP A 221 -8.12 3.72 7.57
C TRP A 221 -9.08 2.64 7.06
N ARG A 222 -8.63 1.89 6.06
CA ARG A 222 -9.41 0.86 5.36
C ARG A 222 -9.01 -0.57 5.74
N GLY A 223 -7.77 -0.76 6.18
CA GLY A 223 -7.17 -2.07 6.42
C GLY A 223 -5.65 -1.99 6.31
N ARG A 224 -4.98 -3.13 6.50
CA ARG A 224 -3.53 -3.26 6.30
C ARG A 224 -3.18 -4.59 5.65
N LEU A 225 -1.93 -4.79 5.28
CA LEU A 225 -1.46 -6.02 4.66
C LEU A 225 -1.73 -7.23 5.57
N GLY A 226 -2.10 -8.36 4.97
CA GLY A 226 -2.20 -9.65 5.66
C GLY A 226 -3.40 -9.83 6.61
N ILE A 227 -4.32 -8.87 6.71
CA ILE A 227 -5.51 -9.00 7.55
C ILE A 227 -6.79 -9.21 6.74
N SER A 228 -7.73 -9.97 7.31
CA SER A 228 -9.06 -10.16 6.72
C SER A 228 -9.92 -8.91 6.87
N GLU A 229 -11.01 -8.85 6.10
CA GLU A 229 -12.04 -7.82 6.24
C GLU A 229 -12.59 -7.77 7.68
N SER A 230 -12.97 -8.92 8.24
CA SER A 230 -13.49 -9.02 9.60
C SER A 230 -12.47 -8.58 10.66
N ALA A 231 -11.19 -8.92 10.47
CA ALA A 231 -10.11 -8.47 11.34
C ALA A 231 -9.91 -6.95 11.27
N ALA A 232 -9.97 -6.35 10.07
CA ALA A 232 -9.88 -4.90 9.91
C ALA A 232 -11.06 -4.19 10.60
N VAL A 233 -12.29 -4.70 10.44
CA VAL A 233 -13.47 -4.17 11.12
C VAL A 233 -13.33 -4.30 12.65
N ALA A 234 -12.87 -5.45 13.14
CA ALA A 234 -12.65 -5.68 14.58
C ALA A 234 -11.57 -4.74 15.15
N GLU A 235 -10.45 -4.58 14.43
CA GLU A 235 -9.38 -3.65 14.80
C GLU A 235 -9.92 -2.22 14.87
N ARG A 236 -10.69 -1.78 13.88
CA ARG A 236 -11.31 -0.45 13.88
C ARG A 236 -12.24 -0.26 15.07
N LYS A 237 -13.10 -1.24 15.38
CA LYS A 237 -14.00 -1.17 16.55
C LYS A 237 -13.22 -1.04 17.86
N ARG A 238 -12.14 -1.83 18.02
CA ARG A 238 -11.26 -1.75 19.19
C ARG A 238 -10.60 -0.38 19.31
N GLN A 239 -10.09 0.18 18.22
CA GLN A 239 -9.47 1.51 18.21
C GLN A 239 -10.46 2.62 18.59
N VAL A 240 -11.70 2.57 18.07
CA VAL A 240 -12.75 3.52 18.42
C VAL A 240 -13.08 3.41 19.92
N PHE A 241 -13.28 2.20 20.42
CA PHE A 241 -13.55 1.97 21.84
C PHE A 241 -12.45 2.53 22.75
N LEU A 242 -11.17 2.31 22.39
CA LEU A 242 -10.03 2.85 23.15
C LEU A 242 -9.98 4.38 23.16
N ASN A 243 -10.46 5.06 22.13
CA ASN A 243 -10.52 6.53 22.10
C ASN A 243 -11.62 7.10 23.01
N PHE A 244 -12.62 6.30 23.41
CA PHE A 244 -13.71 6.71 24.31
C PHE A 244 -13.45 6.36 25.78
N LEU A 245 -12.38 5.62 26.08
CA LEU A 245 -12.00 5.34 27.46
C LEU A 245 -11.35 6.58 28.09
N PRO A 246 -11.75 6.99 29.32
CA PRO A 246 -11.03 8.02 30.07
C PRO A 246 -9.56 7.63 30.18
N VAL A 247 -8.66 8.61 30.03
CA VAL A 247 -7.20 8.43 29.95
C VAL A 247 -6.63 7.58 31.11
N GLY A 248 -7.32 7.51 32.26
CA GLY A 248 -6.96 6.67 33.40
C GLY A 248 -7.41 5.19 33.37
N LEU A 249 -8.45 4.82 32.63
CA LEU A 249 -8.95 3.43 32.56
C LEU A 249 -8.30 2.59 31.46
N GLY A 250 -7.76 3.23 30.41
CA GLY A 250 -7.14 2.53 29.27
C GLY A 250 -5.92 1.69 29.67
N VAL A 251 -5.19 2.11 30.70
CA VAL A 251 -4.00 1.40 31.23
C VAL A 251 -4.41 0.11 31.98
N ALA A 252 -5.50 0.14 32.74
CA ALA A 252 -5.97 -1.03 33.52
C ALA A 252 -6.49 -2.16 32.61
N VAL A 253 -7.16 -1.84 31.50
CA VAL A 253 -7.68 -2.83 30.54
C VAL A 253 -6.54 -3.52 29.78
N LEU A 254 -5.45 -2.81 29.46
CA LEU A 254 -4.28 -3.40 28.80
C LEU A 254 -3.54 -4.40 29.72
N ILE A 255 -3.47 -4.13 31.02
CA ILE A 255 -2.86 -5.03 32.02
C ILE A 255 -3.76 -6.26 32.27
N GLY A 256 -5.08 -6.09 32.32
CA GLY A 256 -6.02 -7.19 32.56
C GLY A 256 -6.06 -8.24 31.43
N ILE A 257 -5.96 -7.82 30.17
CA ILE A 257 -5.96 -8.73 29.01
C ILE A 257 -4.65 -9.53 28.93
N GLY A 258 -3.50 -8.92 29.27
CA GLY A 258 -2.21 -9.62 29.31
C GLY A 258 -2.16 -10.73 30.37
N SER A 259 -2.74 -10.49 31.54
CA SER A 259 -2.83 -11.47 32.63
C SER A 259 -3.75 -12.65 32.31
N TYR A 260 -4.85 -12.42 31.59
CA TYR A 260 -5.79 -13.49 31.21
C TYR A 260 -5.21 -14.43 30.13
N ALA A 261 -4.46 -13.88 29.16
CA ALA A 261 -3.78 -14.66 28.13
C ALA A 261 -2.59 -15.47 28.69
N TRP A 262 -1.90 -14.96 29.71
CA TRP A 262 -0.82 -15.67 30.39
C TRP A 262 -1.31 -16.84 31.25
N LEU A 263 -2.45 -16.69 31.94
CA LEU A 263 -3.05 -17.74 32.77
C LEU A 263 -3.59 -18.93 31.96
N HIS A 264 -4.09 -18.71 30.73
CA HIS A 264 -4.59 -19.79 29.88
C HIS A 264 -3.49 -20.55 29.12
N LYS A 265 -2.28 -19.99 28.99
CA LYS A 265 -1.15 -20.66 28.31
C LYS A 265 -0.38 -21.64 29.19
N ARG A 266 -0.64 -21.68 30.49
CA ARG A 266 -0.02 -22.60 31.47
C ARG A 266 -0.85 -23.86 31.77
N LYS A 267 -2.02 -24.01 31.15
CA LYS A 267 -2.93 -25.16 31.38
C LYS A 267 -3.11 -26.08 30.15
N SER A 268 -2.23 -25.99 29.15
CA SER A 268 -2.14 -26.95 28.04
C SER A 268 -0.72 -27.50 27.91
#